data_AF-A0A085WWX7-F1
#
_entry.id   AF-A0A085WWX7-F1
#
_cell.length_a   1.000
_cell.length_b   1.000
_cell.length_c   1.000
_cell.angle_alpha   90.00
_cell.angle_beta   90.00
_cell.angle_gamma   90.00
#
_symmetry.space_group_name_H-M   'P 1'
#
loop_
_entity.id
_entity.type
_entity.pdbx_description
1 polymer ?
#
loop_
_entity_poly.entity_id
_entity_poly.type
_entity_poly.pdbx_seq_one_letter_code
_entity_poly.pdbx_strand_id
1 'polypeptide(L)' 'MTSPSKSPEPAAPASSERPELDDVPPLLGSWRNIYLLVLGTLALLVALFWALTRAYA' A
#
# COMPACT_ATOMS: atom_id res chain seq x y z
N MET A 1 -35.74 -43.78 -3.66
CA MET A 1 -35.44 -42.94 -2.48
C MET A 1 -34.47 -41.87 -2.93
N THR A 2 -35.03 -40.70 -3.21
CA THR A 2 -34.35 -39.51 -3.71
C THR A 2 -33.62 -38.81 -2.57
N SER A 3 -32.36 -38.43 -2.80
CA SER A 3 -31.73 -37.29 -2.13
C SER A 3 -31.00 -36.50 -3.22
N PRO A 4 -31.32 -35.20 -3.36
CA PRO A 4 -30.99 -34.40 -4.54
C PRO A 4 -29.54 -33.92 -4.52
N SER A 5 -28.99 -33.73 -5.73
CA SER A 5 -27.75 -33.00 -5.99
C SER A 5 -27.64 -31.76 -5.12
N LYS A 6 -26.51 -31.60 -4.43
CA LYS A 6 -26.04 -30.31 -3.92
C LYS A 6 -25.89 -29.39 -5.13
N SER A 7 -26.92 -28.59 -5.38
CA SER A 7 -26.93 -27.53 -6.39
C SER A 7 -25.73 -26.60 -6.14
N PRO A 8 -25.03 -26.13 -7.19
CA PRO A 8 -24.05 -25.06 -7.03
C PRO A 8 -24.83 -23.83 -6.57
N GLU A 9 -24.56 -23.39 -5.34
CA GLU A 9 -25.14 -22.17 -4.79
C GLU A 9 -24.62 -20.98 -5.60
N PRO A 10 -25.49 -20.26 -6.34
CA PRO A 10 -25.10 -19.05 -7.02
C PRO A 10 -25.40 -17.89 -6.07
N ALA A 11 -24.47 -17.60 -5.14
CA ALA A 11 -24.62 -16.45 -4.28
C ALA A 11 -23.28 -15.89 -3.80
N ALA A 12 -23.15 -14.58 -4.04
CA ALA A 12 -22.19 -13.62 -3.56
C ALA A 12 -20.89 -13.48 -4.38
N PRO A 13 -20.66 -12.30 -5.01
CA PRO A 13 -19.39 -12.01 -5.64
C PRO A 13 -18.30 -12.12 -4.57
N ALA A 14 -17.20 -12.80 -4.89
CA ALA A 14 -15.95 -12.68 -4.15
C ALA A 14 -15.33 -11.29 -4.39
N SER A 15 -16.11 -10.22 -4.22
CA SER A 15 -15.61 -8.87 -4.07
C SER A 15 -15.38 -8.64 -2.57
N SER A 16 -14.39 -9.33 -2.04
CA SER A 16 -13.77 -8.94 -0.79
C SER A 16 -12.94 -7.68 -1.05
N GLU A 17 -13.60 -6.55 -1.33
CA GLU A 17 -13.04 -5.25 -0.99
C GLU A 17 -12.91 -5.28 0.53
N ARG A 18 -11.75 -5.74 1.02
CA ARG A 18 -11.40 -5.71 2.43
C ARG A 18 -11.24 -4.24 2.79
N PRO A 19 -12.22 -3.60 3.46
CA PRO A 19 -12.14 -2.19 3.82
C PRO A 19 -11.06 -1.96 4.90
N GLU A 20 -10.47 -3.04 5.42
CA GLU A 20 -9.41 -3.03 6.43
C GLU A 20 -8.05 -2.53 5.93
N LEU A 21 -7.91 -2.27 4.63
CA LEU A 21 -6.73 -1.59 4.08
C LEU A 21 -6.88 -0.05 4.08
N ASP A 22 -8.09 0.47 4.37
CA ASP A 22 -8.37 1.90 4.56
C ASP A 22 -8.12 2.37 6.01
N ASP A 23 -7.50 1.53 6.86
CA ASP A 23 -7.04 1.94 8.18
C ASP A 23 -5.88 2.94 8.05
N VAL A 24 -6.27 4.21 8.12
CA VAL A 24 -5.43 5.41 8.03
C VAL A 24 -4.21 5.26 8.94
N PRO A 25 -2.97 5.28 8.41
CA PRO A 25 -1.79 5.14 9.23
C PRO A 25 -1.65 6.38 10.13
N PRO A 26 -1.57 6.20 11.47
CA PRO A 26 -1.92 7.22 12.48
C PRO A 26 -0.86 8.32 12.71
N LEU A 27 -0.01 8.65 11.73
CA LEU A 27 1.13 9.56 11.93
C LEU A 27 1.07 10.85 11.09
N LEU A 28 0.50 10.80 9.87
CA LEU A 28 0.45 11.96 8.95
C LEU A 28 -0.92 12.15 8.26
N GLY A 29 -1.95 11.43 8.72
CA GLY A 29 -3.32 11.53 8.22
C GLY A 29 -3.61 10.86 6.87
N SER A 30 -2.59 10.48 6.08
CA SER A 30 -2.75 9.73 4.83
C SER A 30 -1.49 8.95 4.45
N TRP A 31 -1.63 7.76 3.86
CA TRP A 31 -0.54 6.99 3.24
C TRP A 31 0.26 7.80 2.24
N ARG A 32 -0.39 8.70 1.52
CA ARG A 32 0.26 9.60 0.56
C ARG A 32 1.34 10.45 1.21
N ASN A 33 1.12 10.93 2.44
CA ASN A 33 2.10 11.77 3.13
C ASN A 33 3.33 10.96 3.57
N ILE A 34 3.13 9.69 3.95
CA ILE A 34 4.25 8.79 4.24
C ILE A 34 5.07 8.55 2.97
N TYR A 35 4.43 8.27 1.83
CA TYR A 35 5.14 8.12 0.56
C TYR A 35 5.90 9.37 0.17
N LEU A 36 5.32 10.56 0.34
CA LEU A 36 5.99 11.83 0.08
C LEU A 36 7.18 12.06 1.03
N LEU A 37 7.04 11.73 2.32
CA LEU A 37 8.12 11.84 3.29
C LEU A 37 9.28 10.91 2.95
N VAL A 38 8.99 9.65 2.64
CA VAL A 38 9.98 8.65 2.26
C VAL A 38 10.68 9.06 0.97
N LEU A 39 9.91 9.49 -0.04
CA LEU A 39 10.44 9.93 -1.33
C LEU A 39 11.30 11.20 -1.18
N GLY A 40 10.84 12.17 -0.37
CA GLY A 40 11.60 13.39 -0.07
C GLY A 40 12.89 13.10 0.68
N THR A 41 12.85 12.21 1.67
CA THR A 41 14.04 11.77 2.41
C THR A 41 15.03 11.09 1.47
N LEU A 42 14.57 10.16 0.62
CA LEU A 42 15.41 9.51 -0.38
C LEU A 42 16.08 10.53 -1.30
N ALA A 43 15.32 11.47 -1.87
CA ALA A 43 15.84 12.51 -2.74
C ALA A 43 16.88 13.40 -2.03
N LEU A 44 16.64 13.73 -0.75
CA LEU A 44 17.56 14.49 0.06
C LEU A 44 18.87 13.73 0.30
N LEU A 45 18.81 12.43 0.62
CA LEU A 45 20.01 11.60 0.76
C LEU A 45 20.80 11.53 -0.56
N VAL A 46 20.11 11.33 -1.68
CA VAL A 46 20.76 11.32 -3.01
C VAL A 46 21.45 12.66 -3.28
N ALA A 47 20.78 13.79 -3.05
CA ALA A 47 21.36 15.11 -3.23
C ALA A 47 22.55 15.35 -2.29
N LEU A 48 22.46 14.91 -1.04
CA LEU A 48 23.54 15.01 -0.05
C LEU A 48 24.77 14.22 -0.49
N PHE A 49 24.60 12.94 -0.86
CA PHE A 49 25.69 12.11 -1.33
C PHE A 49 26.27 12.60 -2.65
N TRP A 50 25.43 13.11 -3.55
CA TRP A 50 25.89 13.74 -4.78
C TRP A 50 26.75 14.97 -4.49
N ALA A 51 26.33 15.84 -3.58
CA ALA A 51 27.09 17.03 -3.18
C ALA A 51 28.42 16.67 -2.51
N LEU A 52 28.41 15.68 -1.60
CA LEU A 52 29.62 15.13 -0.98
C LEU A 52 30.57 14.56 -2.04
N THR A 53 30.06 13.73 -2.95
CA THR A 53 30.87 13.17 -4.05
C THR A 53 31.46 14.31 -4.88
N ARG A 54 30.69 15.35 -5.20
CA ARG A 54 31.19 16.49 -5.96
C ARG A 54 32.22 17.32 -5.21
N ALA A 55 32.12 17.42 -3.89
CA ALA A 55 33.03 18.21 -3.06
C ALA A 55 34.37 17.50 -2.79
N TYR A 56 34.37 16.17 -2.76
CA TYR A 56 35.53 15.37 -2.35
C TYR A 56 36.12 14.46 -3.44
N ALA A 57 35.47 14.32 -4.61
CA ALA A 57 36.04 13.71 -5.81
C ALA A 57 36.70 14.77 -6.70
#